data_AF-A0A3N1ULB9-F1
#
_entry.id   AF-A0A3N1ULB9-F1
#
_cell.length_a   1.000
_cell.length_b   1.000
_cell.length_c   1.000
_cell.angle_alpha   90.00
_cell.angle_beta   90.00
_cell.angle_gamma   90.00
#
_symmetry.space_group_name_H-M   'P 1'
#
loop_
_entity.id
_entity.type
_entity.pdbx_description
1 polymer ?
#
loop_
_entity_poly.entity_id
_entity_poly.type
_entity_poly.pdbx_seq_one_letter_code
_entity_poly.pdbx_strand_id
1 'polypeptide(L)'
;MKPVFIPLHCEEQILRINPTGTVGLLTLWSRPDVVLQRLRRRGADLYPDTSPVAVVGTLYGNGLRELLRNLLYNPQIDTLVVYGRDRSGSLKELQAFFEHGLEPYGDATVAYEPTAHGTPMPVRIRSTRRVIDDLVRPEHFKRPPAILSFGSPQDNPEAEDLIRFLKNYQPLSGSPAQRLRIPLPQVRVAVYPSNPRAHTIVADDPLSAWKDLIALLYRFGVPVTLAKGERRELQNIKVVVEHPAPVPEALLQRYGFDPEKLYRYQQDILSGSIEPDETYNYGNRLRAHFGVDSLEAVIDRLRKDPQDRKAYAVLWDPRRDLVADSGHPCLVSAFFRLFQGALTLTASFRTHNALDAWLVNFYGLMAVLHHVARAVSLPPGPMTIFSHSISIDARQSDRAALIASEKSFTYREDPMGYFRISLDGDHILVEHRYGDVTLKTYRHAKASRIQHELARDNALSDINHALYLGRQLERAERCLRDGLPFRQE
;
A
#
# COMPACT_ATOMS: atom_id res chain seq x y z
N MET A 1 -23.84 -32.04 -31.27
CA MET A 1 -24.37 -31.61 -29.96
C MET A 1 -24.31 -30.08 -29.92
N LYS A 2 -25.38 -29.38 -29.52
CA LYS A 2 -25.33 -27.91 -29.46
C LYS A 2 -24.28 -27.48 -28.42
N PRO A 3 -23.45 -26.45 -28.70
CA PRO A 3 -22.51 -25.91 -27.73
C PRO A 3 -23.27 -25.35 -26.52
N VAL A 4 -22.76 -25.58 -25.30
CA VAL A 4 -23.37 -25.10 -24.05
C VAL A 4 -22.54 -24.00 -23.41
N PHE A 5 -23.15 -22.97 -22.86
CA PHE A 5 -22.44 -21.91 -22.14
C PHE A 5 -21.80 -22.45 -20.86
N ILE A 6 -20.51 -22.18 -20.68
CA ILE A 6 -19.71 -22.56 -19.52
C ILE A 6 -18.99 -21.31 -18.99
N PRO A 7 -19.27 -20.86 -17.75
CA PRO A 7 -18.53 -19.76 -17.16
C PRO A 7 -17.06 -20.12 -16.95
N LEU A 8 -16.15 -19.27 -17.42
CA LEU A 8 -14.72 -19.37 -17.10
C LEU A 8 -14.34 -18.48 -15.92
N HIS A 9 -14.94 -17.29 -15.84
CA HIS A 9 -14.72 -16.31 -14.78
C HIS A 9 -16.05 -15.78 -14.23
N CYS A 10 -16.06 -15.45 -12.94
CA CYS A 10 -17.18 -14.82 -12.23
C CYS A 10 -18.48 -15.64 -12.27
N GLU A 11 -18.41 -16.97 -12.17
CA GLU A 11 -19.59 -17.87 -12.23
C GLU A 11 -20.71 -17.44 -11.27
N GLU A 12 -20.37 -17.06 -10.04
CA GLU A 12 -21.34 -16.65 -9.02
C GLU A 12 -22.02 -15.31 -9.33
N GLN A 13 -21.47 -14.50 -10.23
CA GLN A 13 -21.97 -13.15 -10.55
C GLN A 13 -22.74 -13.10 -11.88
N ILE A 14 -22.91 -14.23 -12.56
CA ILE A 14 -23.64 -14.32 -13.83
C ILE A 14 -24.86 -15.23 -13.70
N LEU A 15 -25.95 -14.87 -14.37
CA LEU A 15 -27.20 -15.61 -14.36
C LEU A 15 -27.31 -16.41 -15.66
N ARG A 16 -27.30 -17.74 -15.55
CA ARG A 16 -27.55 -18.64 -16.69
C ARG A 16 -29.06 -18.70 -16.96
N ILE A 17 -29.45 -18.53 -18.22
CA ILE A 17 -30.84 -18.64 -18.67
C ILE A 17 -30.99 -19.94 -19.48
N ASN A 18 -30.58 -19.94 -20.75
CA ASN A 18 -30.54 -21.14 -21.60
C ASN A 18 -29.09 -21.47 -21.99
N PRO A 19 -28.42 -22.48 -21.43
CA PRO A 19 -27.04 -22.79 -21.79
C PRO A 19 -26.79 -22.97 -23.30
N THR A 20 -27.79 -23.36 -24.09
CA THR A 20 -27.66 -23.52 -25.55
C THR A 20 -27.96 -22.27 -26.37
N GLY A 21 -28.37 -21.18 -25.71
CA GLY A 21 -28.58 -19.87 -26.32
C GLY A 21 -27.28 -19.27 -26.87
N THR A 22 -27.42 -18.26 -27.72
CA THR A 22 -26.32 -17.59 -28.43
C THR A 22 -26.24 -16.09 -28.16
N VAL A 23 -27.16 -15.56 -27.34
CA VAL A 23 -27.18 -14.15 -26.92
C VAL A 23 -26.66 -14.00 -25.49
N GLY A 24 -25.69 -13.11 -25.26
CA GLY A 24 -25.33 -12.63 -23.93
C GLY A 24 -26.01 -11.29 -23.63
N LEU A 25 -26.70 -11.17 -22.49
CA LEU A 25 -27.33 -9.91 -22.05
C LEU A 25 -26.42 -9.19 -21.04
N LEU A 26 -25.92 -8.02 -21.40
CA LEU A 26 -25.12 -7.14 -20.56
C LEU A 26 -26.00 -6.04 -19.95
N THR A 27 -26.01 -5.98 -18.63
CA THR A 27 -26.83 -5.04 -17.86
C THR A 27 -26.04 -3.85 -17.30
N LEU A 28 -24.73 -3.81 -17.55
CA LEU A 28 -23.83 -2.74 -17.09
C LEU A 28 -23.99 -2.50 -15.58
N TRP A 29 -24.39 -1.29 -15.15
CA TRP A 29 -24.64 -0.95 -13.74
C TRP A 29 -26.07 -1.22 -13.28
N SER A 30 -26.95 -1.70 -14.15
CA SER A 30 -28.30 -2.10 -13.78
C SER A 30 -28.27 -3.48 -13.11
N ARG A 31 -29.14 -3.66 -12.11
CA ARG A 31 -29.31 -4.92 -11.39
C ARG A 31 -29.89 -6.02 -12.33
N PRO A 32 -29.20 -7.16 -12.54
CA PRO A 32 -29.67 -8.21 -13.44
C PRO A 32 -31.06 -8.74 -13.14
N ASP A 33 -31.39 -8.94 -11.86
CA ASP A 33 -32.70 -9.43 -11.40
C ASP A 33 -33.84 -8.48 -11.78
N VAL A 34 -33.62 -7.17 -11.63
CA VAL A 34 -34.59 -6.12 -11.97
C VAL A 34 -34.80 -6.06 -13.48
N VAL A 35 -33.72 -6.12 -14.26
CA VAL A 35 -33.78 -6.13 -15.73
C VAL A 35 -34.55 -7.36 -16.22
N LEU A 36 -34.21 -8.55 -15.71
CA LEU A 36 -34.88 -9.80 -16.08
C LEU A 36 -36.35 -9.78 -15.73
N GLN A 37 -36.72 -9.33 -14.52
CA GLN A 37 -38.12 -9.24 -14.11
C GLN A 37 -38.91 -8.30 -15.04
N ARG A 38 -38.31 -7.17 -15.43
CA ARG A 38 -38.93 -6.22 -16.37
C ARG A 38 -39.13 -6.87 -17.75
N LEU A 39 -38.10 -7.48 -18.31
CA LEU A 39 -38.18 -8.13 -19.62
C LEU A 39 -39.21 -9.26 -19.64
N ARG A 40 -39.28 -10.08 -18.57
CA ARG A 40 -40.30 -11.14 -18.41
C ARG A 40 -41.72 -10.57 -18.41
N ARG A 41 -41.99 -9.51 -17.64
CA ARG A 41 -43.31 -8.86 -17.59
C ARG A 41 -43.78 -8.30 -18.94
N ARG A 42 -42.83 -8.04 -19.84
CA ARG A 42 -43.09 -7.50 -21.18
C ARG A 42 -43.04 -8.57 -22.28
N GLY A 43 -42.96 -9.86 -21.90
CA GLY A 43 -43.09 -10.98 -22.84
C GLY A 43 -41.78 -11.40 -23.52
N ALA A 44 -40.61 -11.01 -23.02
CA ALA A 44 -39.35 -11.56 -23.50
C ALA A 44 -39.23 -13.06 -23.12
N ASP A 45 -38.83 -13.90 -24.08
CA ASP A 45 -38.54 -15.32 -23.81
C ASP A 45 -37.24 -15.44 -23.00
N LEU A 46 -37.38 -15.84 -21.75
CA LEU A 46 -36.29 -16.04 -20.78
C LEU A 46 -36.45 -17.39 -20.07
N TYR A 47 -37.00 -18.39 -20.78
CA TYR A 47 -37.12 -19.77 -20.31
C TYR A 47 -35.85 -20.58 -20.62
N PRO A 48 -35.51 -21.58 -19.79
CA PRO A 48 -34.25 -22.33 -19.93
C PRO A 48 -34.08 -23.10 -21.25
N ASP A 49 -35.17 -23.50 -21.90
CA ASP A 49 -35.11 -24.37 -23.09
C ASP A 49 -35.32 -23.63 -24.41
N THR A 50 -35.95 -22.45 -24.38
CA THR A 50 -36.39 -21.73 -25.58
C THR A 50 -35.71 -20.38 -25.75
N SER A 51 -35.25 -19.75 -24.65
CA SER A 51 -34.68 -18.41 -24.73
C SER A 51 -33.45 -18.37 -25.62
N PRO A 52 -33.31 -17.37 -26.51
CA PRO A 52 -32.06 -17.14 -27.22
C PRO A 52 -30.95 -16.62 -26.27
N VAL A 53 -31.33 -16.10 -25.10
CA VAL A 53 -30.42 -15.57 -24.09
C VAL A 53 -29.77 -16.72 -23.34
N ALA A 54 -28.44 -16.81 -23.47
CA ALA A 54 -27.67 -17.82 -22.77
C ALA A 54 -27.39 -17.43 -21.33
N VAL A 55 -26.98 -16.18 -21.16
CA VAL A 55 -26.43 -15.68 -19.91
C VAL A 55 -26.73 -14.20 -19.78
N VAL A 56 -26.93 -13.76 -18.54
CA VAL A 56 -27.04 -12.35 -18.15
C VAL A 56 -25.92 -12.01 -17.19
N GLY A 57 -25.24 -10.90 -17.42
CA GLY A 57 -24.16 -10.44 -16.56
C GLY A 57 -24.11 -8.92 -16.47
N THR A 58 -23.41 -8.43 -15.47
CA THR A 58 -23.01 -7.03 -15.36
C THR A 58 -21.65 -6.83 -16.00
N LEU A 59 -21.41 -5.65 -16.57
CA LEU A 59 -20.07 -5.23 -16.97
C LEU A 59 -19.76 -3.93 -16.23
N TYR A 60 -19.20 -4.09 -15.04
CA TYR A 60 -18.61 -2.99 -14.29
C TYR A 60 -17.23 -2.67 -14.86
N GLY A 61 -16.75 -1.44 -14.66
CA GLY A 61 -15.52 -0.90 -15.26
C GLY A 61 -14.32 -1.86 -15.39
N ASN A 62 -14.10 -2.76 -14.42
CA ASN A 62 -12.93 -3.64 -14.42
C ASN A 62 -13.18 -5.06 -14.96
N GLY A 63 -14.43 -5.43 -15.27
CA GLY A 63 -14.80 -6.80 -15.69
C GLY A 63 -14.55 -7.13 -17.16
N LEU A 64 -13.99 -6.19 -17.94
CA LEU A 64 -13.80 -6.37 -19.39
C LEU A 64 -12.83 -7.51 -19.71
N ARG A 65 -11.78 -7.69 -18.91
CA ARG A 65 -10.76 -8.73 -19.12
C ARG A 65 -11.34 -10.12 -18.95
N GLU A 66 -12.23 -10.29 -17.98
CA GLU A 66 -13.00 -11.49 -17.67
C GLU A 66 -14.02 -11.78 -18.77
N LEU A 67 -14.77 -10.75 -19.20
CA LEU A 67 -15.77 -10.86 -20.26
C LEU A 67 -15.15 -11.36 -21.57
N LEU A 68 -14.06 -10.75 -22.03
CA LEU A 68 -13.40 -11.15 -23.28
C LEU A 68 -12.94 -12.61 -23.26
N ARG A 69 -12.45 -13.10 -22.11
CA ARG A 69 -12.06 -14.50 -21.92
C ARG A 69 -13.27 -15.44 -21.87
N ASN A 70 -14.34 -15.03 -21.20
CA ASN A 70 -15.60 -15.75 -21.21
C ASN A 70 -16.15 -15.90 -22.63
N LEU A 71 -16.06 -14.86 -23.48
CA LEU A 71 -16.50 -14.91 -24.88
C LEU A 71 -15.62 -15.83 -25.74
N LEU A 72 -14.29 -15.75 -25.62
CA LEU A 72 -13.38 -16.68 -26.31
C LEU A 72 -13.60 -18.14 -25.91
N TYR A 73 -13.93 -18.36 -24.63
CA TYR A 73 -14.27 -19.70 -24.14
C TYR A 73 -15.67 -20.14 -24.54
N ASN A 74 -16.57 -19.22 -24.90
CA ASN A 74 -17.95 -19.47 -25.31
C ASN A 74 -18.24 -18.90 -26.71
N PRO A 75 -17.60 -19.45 -27.76
CA PRO A 75 -17.69 -18.92 -29.13
C PRO A 75 -19.07 -19.12 -29.78
N GLN A 76 -20.00 -19.79 -29.11
CA GLN A 76 -21.41 -19.81 -29.51
C GLN A 76 -22.15 -18.51 -29.21
N ILE A 77 -21.61 -17.65 -28.34
CA ILE A 77 -22.18 -16.32 -28.10
C ILE A 77 -21.83 -15.45 -29.30
N ASP A 78 -22.82 -15.21 -30.15
CA ASP A 78 -22.65 -14.48 -31.40
C ASP A 78 -23.17 -13.04 -31.31
N THR A 79 -23.91 -12.72 -30.26
CA THR A 79 -24.54 -11.42 -30.05
C THR A 79 -24.48 -11.05 -28.57
N LEU A 80 -24.04 -9.83 -28.29
CA LEU A 80 -24.11 -9.17 -27.00
C LEU A 80 -25.17 -8.09 -27.06
N VAL A 81 -26.28 -8.34 -26.39
CA VAL A 81 -27.34 -7.34 -26.17
C VAL A 81 -26.96 -6.53 -24.94
N VAL A 82 -26.99 -5.21 -25.06
CA VAL A 82 -26.68 -4.28 -23.97
C VAL A 82 -27.94 -3.51 -23.61
N TYR A 83 -28.43 -3.72 -22.40
CA TYR A 83 -29.60 -3.02 -21.87
C TYR A 83 -29.40 -2.72 -20.38
N GLY A 84 -28.94 -1.51 -20.09
CA GLY A 84 -28.52 -1.12 -18.76
C GLY A 84 -27.82 0.23 -18.71
N ARG A 85 -27.58 0.73 -17.50
CA ARG A 85 -26.96 2.06 -17.31
C ARG A 85 -25.44 1.97 -17.42
N ASP A 86 -24.84 2.69 -18.37
CA ASP A 86 -23.38 2.82 -18.43
C ASP A 86 -22.91 3.96 -17.53
N ARG A 87 -22.22 3.64 -16.42
CA ARG A 87 -21.60 4.65 -15.55
C ARG A 87 -20.08 4.67 -15.64
N SER A 88 -19.48 3.67 -16.29
CA SER A 88 -18.02 3.49 -16.36
C SER A 88 -17.45 3.65 -17.76
N GLY A 89 -18.29 3.85 -18.77
CA GLY A 89 -17.88 3.87 -20.18
C GLY A 89 -17.54 2.47 -20.70
N SER A 90 -17.99 1.42 -20.02
CA SER A 90 -17.59 0.04 -20.32
C SER A 90 -18.14 -0.47 -21.65
N LEU A 91 -19.28 0.05 -22.10
CA LEU A 91 -19.80 -0.25 -23.44
C LEU A 91 -18.85 0.30 -24.50
N LYS A 92 -18.42 1.56 -24.35
CA LYS A 92 -17.47 2.20 -25.27
C LYS A 92 -16.13 1.46 -25.29
N GLU A 93 -15.64 1.02 -24.15
CA GLU A 93 -14.40 0.22 -24.06
C GLU A 93 -14.51 -1.13 -24.77
N LEU A 94 -15.65 -1.83 -24.61
CA LEU A 94 -15.92 -3.10 -25.28
C LEU A 94 -16.05 -2.93 -26.81
N GLN A 95 -16.75 -1.90 -27.27
CA GLN A 95 -16.87 -1.59 -28.71
C GLN A 95 -15.50 -1.23 -29.31
N ALA A 96 -14.77 -0.32 -28.66
CA ALA A 96 -13.45 0.10 -29.12
C ALA A 96 -12.44 -1.06 -29.18
N PHE A 97 -12.55 -2.06 -28.30
CA PHE A 97 -11.72 -3.27 -28.37
C PHE A 97 -11.86 -3.96 -29.73
N PHE A 98 -13.09 -4.19 -30.21
CA PHE A 98 -13.34 -4.86 -31.49
C PHE A 98 -13.15 -3.93 -32.69
N GLU A 99 -13.54 -2.66 -32.58
CA GLU A 99 -13.56 -1.71 -33.71
C GLU A 99 -12.20 -1.05 -33.99
N HIS A 100 -11.39 -0.83 -32.95
CA HIS A 100 -10.14 -0.08 -33.05
C HIS A 100 -8.92 -0.90 -32.62
N GLY A 101 -9.12 -2.00 -31.90
CA GLY A 101 -8.05 -2.87 -31.45
C GLY A 101 -7.15 -2.24 -30.38
N LEU A 102 -5.90 -2.72 -30.35
CA LEU A 102 -4.95 -2.48 -29.26
C LEU A 102 -3.72 -1.71 -29.75
N GLU A 103 -3.09 -0.97 -28.83
CA GLU A 103 -1.81 -0.31 -29.06
C GLU A 103 -0.86 -0.45 -27.85
N PRO A 104 0.46 -0.40 -28.05
CA PRO A 104 1.43 -0.48 -26.97
C PRO A 104 1.20 0.59 -25.89
N TYR A 105 1.32 0.20 -24.62
CA TYR A 105 1.25 1.12 -23.49
C TYR A 105 2.64 1.29 -22.86
N GLY A 106 3.20 2.49 -22.97
CA GLY A 106 4.61 2.78 -22.63
C GLY A 106 4.90 3.11 -21.16
N ASP A 107 3.90 3.11 -20.28
CA ASP A 107 4.09 3.36 -18.84
C ASP A 107 4.34 2.04 -18.11
N ALA A 108 5.55 1.89 -17.57
CA ALA A 108 6.11 0.66 -17.00
C ALA A 108 5.57 0.29 -15.60
N THR A 109 4.50 0.96 -15.14
CA THR A 109 3.93 0.75 -13.80
C THR A 109 3.23 -0.61 -13.63
N VAL A 110 2.84 -1.26 -14.72
CA VAL A 110 2.16 -2.58 -14.70
C VAL A 110 2.98 -3.60 -15.48
N ALA A 111 3.57 -4.56 -14.75
CA ALA A 111 4.19 -5.75 -15.33
C ALA A 111 3.35 -6.99 -15.01
N TYR A 112 3.42 -8.02 -15.85
CA TYR A 112 2.75 -9.29 -15.60
C TYR A 112 3.78 -10.42 -15.41
N GLU A 113 3.39 -11.45 -14.69
CA GLU A 113 4.18 -12.68 -14.61
C GLU A 113 4.16 -13.43 -15.95
N PRO A 114 5.25 -14.14 -16.31
CA PRO A 114 5.26 -15.01 -17.48
C PRO A 114 4.16 -16.07 -17.41
N THR A 115 3.51 -16.35 -18.54
CA THR A 115 2.47 -17.37 -18.65
C THR A 115 2.86 -18.43 -19.69
N ALA A 116 2.11 -19.53 -19.75
CA ALA A 116 2.26 -20.53 -20.82
C ALA A 116 2.02 -19.94 -22.24
N HIS A 117 1.42 -18.76 -22.34
CA HIS A 117 1.15 -18.06 -23.59
C HIS A 117 2.17 -16.93 -23.88
N GLY A 118 3.30 -16.91 -23.14
CA GLY A 118 4.31 -15.86 -23.21
C GLY A 118 4.23 -14.88 -22.05
N THR A 119 5.10 -13.87 -22.07
CA THR A 119 5.13 -12.79 -21.08
C THR A 119 4.17 -11.69 -21.50
N PRO A 120 3.05 -11.49 -20.78
CA PRO A 120 2.05 -10.48 -21.16
C PRO A 120 2.62 -9.07 -21.01
N MET A 121 2.20 -8.19 -21.92
CA MET A 121 2.53 -6.78 -21.90
C MET A 121 1.27 -5.93 -21.67
N PRO A 122 1.39 -4.79 -20.98
CA PRO A 122 0.29 -3.84 -20.92
C PRO A 122 0.05 -3.21 -22.30
N VAL A 123 -1.22 -3.20 -22.71
CA VAL A 123 -1.68 -2.57 -23.95
C VAL A 123 -2.90 -1.73 -23.68
N ARG A 124 -3.08 -0.67 -24.46
CA ARG A 124 -4.22 0.23 -24.38
C ARG A 124 -5.23 -0.12 -25.46
N ILE A 125 -6.52 -0.12 -25.12
CA ILE A 125 -7.60 -0.16 -26.11
C ILE A 125 -7.63 1.21 -26.81
N ARG A 126 -7.44 1.22 -28.13
CA ARG A 126 -7.36 2.46 -28.92
C ARG A 126 -8.60 3.32 -28.69
N SER A 127 -8.41 4.64 -28.69
CA SER A 127 -9.48 5.64 -28.43
C SER A 127 -10.07 5.62 -27.00
N THR A 128 -9.42 4.93 -26.05
CA THR A 128 -9.83 4.90 -24.63
C THR A 128 -8.64 5.08 -23.70
N ARG A 129 -8.90 5.17 -22.39
CA ARG A 129 -7.86 5.12 -21.34
C ARG A 129 -7.70 3.71 -20.74
N ARG A 130 -8.42 2.71 -21.27
CA ARG A 130 -8.44 1.36 -20.72
C ARG A 130 -7.15 0.63 -21.07
N VAL A 131 -6.41 0.22 -20.04
CA VAL A 131 -5.24 -0.65 -20.15
C VAL A 131 -5.65 -2.07 -19.77
N ILE A 132 -5.25 -3.04 -20.58
CA ILE A 132 -5.43 -4.48 -20.35
C ILE A 132 -4.11 -5.22 -20.64
N ASP A 133 -4.08 -6.52 -20.39
CA ASP A 133 -3.01 -7.39 -20.89
C ASP A 133 -3.24 -7.76 -22.37
N ASP A 134 -2.17 -8.13 -23.07
CA ASP A 134 -2.20 -8.42 -24.50
C ASP A 134 -2.41 -9.91 -24.86
N LEU A 135 -2.76 -10.74 -23.88
CA LEU A 135 -3.06 -12.16 -24.12
C LEU A 135 -4.38 -12.36 -24.85
N VAL A 136 -5.32 -11.41 -24.76
CA VAL A 136 -6.58 -11.43 -25.50
C VAL A 136 -6.58 -10.29 -26.49
N ARG A 137 -6.63 -10.61 -27.78
CA ARG A 137 -6.62 -9.66 -28.87
C ARG A 137 -7.83 -9.85 -29.78
N PRO A 138 -8.29 -8.82 -30.49
CA PRO A 138 -9.45 -8.93 -31.38
C PRO A 138 -9.32 -10.05 -32.42
N GLU A 139 -8.09 -10.32 -32.88
CA GLU A 139 -7.79 -11.36 -33.88
C GLU A 139 -8.05 -12.78 -33.34
N HIS A 140 -8.14 -12.96 -32.02
CA HIS A 140 -8.51 -14.25 -31.42
C HIS A 140 -10.00 -14.58 -31.63
N PHE A 141 -10.83 -13.57 -31.91
CA PHE A 141 -12.25 -13.73 -32.16
C PHE A 141 -12.52 -13.98 -33.64
N LYS A 142 -12.44 -15.25 -34.08
CA LYS A 142 -12.77 -15.65 -35.47
C LYS A 142 -14.17 -15.19 -35.91
N ARG A 143 -15.09 -15.12 -34.95
CA ARG A 143 -16.43 -14.54 -35.09
C ARG A 143 -16.66 -13.62 -33.89
N PRO A 144 -16.36 -12.32 -34.00
CA PRO A 144 -16.64 -11.39 -32.90
C PRO A 144 -18.16 -11.27 -32.73
N PRO A 145 -18.67 -11.21 -31.48
CA PRO A 145 -20.11 -11.06 -31.27
C PRO A 145 -20.59 -9.68 -31.72
N ALA A 146 -21.78 -9.61 -32.32
CA ALA A 146 -22.44 -8.35 -32.62
C ALA A 146 -22.83 -7.65 -31.30
N ILE A 147 -22.39 -6.42 -31.10
CA ILE A 147 -22.70 -5.65 -29.88
C ILE A 147 -23.85 -4.68 -30.20
N LEU A 148 -25.02 -4.92 -29.62
CA LEU A 148 -26.25 -4.17 -29.89
C LEU A 148 -26.76 -3.51 -28.62
N SER A 149 -26.84 -2.18 -28.61
CA SER A 149 -27.31 -1.39 -27.46
C SER A 149 -28.77 -0.99 -27.62
N PHE A 150 -29.57 -1.23 -26.58
CA PHE A 150 -30.99 -0.91 -26.51
C PHE A 150 -31.29 0.12 -25.40
N GLY A 151 -30.27 0.85 -24.94
CA GLY A 151 -30.39 1.86 -23.90
C GLY A 151 -30.45 1.27 -22.49
N SER A 152 -31.23 1.87 -21.61
CA SER A 152 -31.34 1.49 -20.20
C SER A 152 -32.79 1.43 -19.74
N PRO A 153 -33.11 0.80 -18.58
CA PRO A 153 -34.45 0.85 -17.99
C PRO A 153 -34.98 2.26 -17.71
N GLN A 154 -34.12 3.28 -17.68
CA GLN A 154 -34.50 4.67 -17.49
C GLN A 154 -34.78 5.37 -18.83
N ASP A 155 -33.91 5.14 -19.82
CA ASP A 155 -33.97 5.86 -21.10
C ASP A 155 -34.89 5.17 -22.12
N ASN A 156 -35.01 3.84 -22.03
CA ASN A 156 -35.89 3.00 -22.83
C ASN A 156 -36.71 2.09 -21.89
N PRO A 157 -37.72 2.63 -21.20
CA PRO A 157 -38.43 1.92 -20.14
C PRO A 157 -39.28 0.75 -20.66
N GLU A 158 -39.84 0.88 -21.86
CA GLU A 158 -40.73 -0.09 -22.48
C GLU A 158 -39.97 -1.23 -23.17
N ALA A 159 -38.74 -0.98 -23.66
CA ALA A 159 -37.86 -1.96 -24.30
C ALA A 159 -38.50 -2.74 -25.46
N GLU A 160 -39.48 -2.14 -26.16
CA GLU A 160 -40.24 -2.80 -27.23
C GLU A 160 -39.36 -3.26 -28.40
N ASP A 161 -38.36 -2.44 -28.73
CA ASP A 161 -37.34 -2.70 -29.73
C ASP A 161 -36.47 -3.91 -29.36
N LEU A 162 -36.03 -4.00 -28.10
CA LEU A 162 -35.29 -5.12 -27.56
C LEU A 162 -36.14 -6.41 -27.56
N ILE A 163 -37.39 -6.34 -27.11
CA ILE A 163 -38.28 -7.52 -27.08
C ILE A 163 -38.56 -8.01 -28.49
N ARG A 164 -38.83 -7.10 -29.43
CA ARG A 164 -39.02 -7.42 -30.85
C ARG A 164 -37.76 -8.04 -31.44
N PHE A 165 -36.58 -7.51 -31.09
CA PHE A 165 -35.30 -8.07 -31.50
C PHE A 165 -35.16 -9.52 -31.00
N LEU A 166 -35.33 -9.76 -29.70
CA LEU A 166 -35.19 -11.11 -29.12
C LEU A 166 -36.19 -12.10 -29.72
N LYS A 167 -37.43 -11.68 -30.01
CA LYS A 167 -38.46 -12.53 -30.61
C LYS A 167 -38.12 -12.95 -32.04
N ASN A 168 -37.51 -12.05 -32.80
CA ASN A 168 -37.18 -12.27 -34.22
C ASN A 168 -35.71 -12.69 -34.42
N TYR A 169 -34.96 -12.84 -33.34
CA TYR A 169 -33.54 -13.14 -33.39
C TYR A 169 -33.30 -14.53 -34.00
N GLN A 170 -32.33 -14.61 -34.90
CA GLN A 170 -31.88 -15.84 -35.52
C GLN A 170 -30.36 -15.97 -35.27
N PRO A 171 -29.90 -17.08 -34.66
CA PRO A 171 -28.47 -17.32 -34.47
C PRO A 171 -27.70 -17.30 -35.79
N LEU A 172 -26.45 -16.85 -35.74
CA LEU A 172 -25.58 -16.85 -36.91
C LEU A 172 -25.28 -18.28 -37.38
N SER A 173 -25.65 -18.60 -38.63
CA SER A 173 -25.43 -19.90 -39.25
C SER A 173 -23.94 -20.29 -39.27
N GLY A 174 -23.61 -21.53 -38.89
CA GLY A 174 -22.26 -22.08 -38.92
C GLY A 174 -21.87 -22.80 -37.64
N SER A 175 -20.82 -23.61 -37.68
CA SER A 175 -20.29 -24.24 -36.47
C SER A 175 -19.57 -23.18 -35.62
N PRO A 176 -19.78 -23.15 -34.29
CA PRO A 176 -19.02 -22.27 -33.39
C PRO A 176 -17.53 -22.53 -33.54
N ALA A 177 -16.73 -21.49 -33.32
CA ALA A 177 -15.28 -21.65 -33.24
C ALA A 177 -14.88 -22.61 -32.10
N GLN A 178 -13.62 -23.06 -32.09
CA GLN A 178 -13.08 -23.81 -30.97
C GLN A 178 -12.98 -22.90 -29.73
N ARG A 179 -13.29 -23.43 -28.55
CA ARG A 179 -13.11 -22.71 -27.27
C ARG A 179 -11.64 -22.40 -27.07
N LEU A 180 -11.33 -21.13 -26.79
CA LEU A 180 -9.99 -20.71 -26.41
C LEU A 180 -9.97 -20.38 -24.93
N ARG A 181 -9.17 -21.12 -24.16
CA ARG A 181 -8.96 -20.86 -22.73
C ARG A 181 -7.69 -20.05 -22.54
N ILE A 182 -7.84 -18.75 -22.29
CA ILE A 182 -6.74 -17.82 -22.05
C ILE A 182 -6.81 -17.36 -20.59
N PRO A 183 -5.77 -17.58 -19.76
CA PRO A 183 -5.80 -17.21 -18.35
C PRO A 183 -5.79 -15.69 -18.13
N LEU A 184 -6.26 -15.26 -16.97
CA LEU A 184 -5.95 -13.92 -16.46
C LEU A 184 -4.50 -13.92 -15.96
N PRO A 185 -3.63 -13.03 -16.47
CA PRO A 185 -2.27 -12.97 -15.98
C PRO A 185 -2.21 -12.37 -14.57
N GLN A 186 -1.26 -12.85 -13.77
CA GLN A 186 -0.95 -12.26 -12.47
C GLN A 186 -0.09 -11.01 -12.68
N VAL A 187 -0.40 -9.95 -11.94
CA VAL A 187 0.39 -8.71 -11.97
C VAL A 187 1.66 -8.92 -11.17
N ARG A 188 2.82 -8.66 -11.78
CA ARG A 188 4.11 -8.61 -11.11
C ARG A 188 4.25 -7.25 -10.43
N VAL A 189 4.03 -7.20 -9.12
CA VAL A 189 4.18 -5.98 -8.32
C VAL A 189 5.68 -5.72 -8.12
N ALA A 190 6.27 -4.82 -8.92
CA ALA A 190 7.66 -4.41 -8.72
C ALA A 190 7.84 -3.56 -7.44
N VAL A 191 6.81 -2.77 -7.09
CA VAL A 191 6.77 -1.88 -5.91
C VAL A 191 5.33 -1.80 -5.41
N TYR A 192 5.11 -1.96 -4.11
CA TYR A 192 3.80 -1.68 -3.53
C TYR A 192 3.59 -0.16 -3.45
N PRO A 193 2.40 0.36 -3.79
CA PRO A 193 2.15 1.79 -3.74
C PRO A 193 2.26 2.32 -2.31
N SER A 194 2.95 3.44 -2.14
CA SER A 194 2.98 4.24 -0.92
C SER A 194 3.32 5.70 -1.24
N ASN A 195 3.26 6.60 -0.26
CA ASN A 195 3.95 7.88 -0.38
C ASN A 195 5.44 7.65 -0.07
N PRO A 196 6.37 7.76 -1.04
CA PRO A 196 7.77 7.43 -0.82
C PRO A 196 8.50 8.43 0.09
N ARG A 197 7.84 9.50 0.54
CA ARG A 197 8.45 10.63 1.27
C ARG A 197 7.93 10.82 2.70
N ALA A 198 7.03 9.97 3.18
CA ALA A 198 6.21 10.28 4.36
C ALA A 198 6.00 9.07 5.28
N HIS A 199 7.05 8.29 5.53
CA HIS A 199 6.97 7.17 6.48
C HIS A 199 7.63 7.52 7.81
N THR A 200 6.96 7.11 8.88
CA THR A 200 7.47 7.20 10.25
C THR A 200 7.46 5.80 10.87
N ILE A 201 8.56 5.45 11.54
CA ILE A 201 8.70 4.24 12.35
C ILE A 201 8.90 4.69 13.78
N VAL A 202 8.15 4.10 14.70
CA VAL A 202 8.37 4.24 16.14
C VAL A 202 8.50 2.83 16.69
N ALA A 203 9.62 2.52 17.32
CA ALA A 203 9.85 1.21 17.93
C ALA A 203 10.48 1.37 19.32
N ASP A 204 10.36 0.33 20.14
CA ASP A 204 10.86 0.37 21.52
C ASP A 204 12.38 0.23 21.55
N ASP A 205 12.95 -0.68 20.75
CA ASP A 205 14.38 -0.98 20.74
C ASP A 205 15.04 -0.79 19.34
N PRO A 206 16.39 -0.68 19.27
CA PRO A 206 17.10 -0.42 18.01
C PRO A 206 16.97 -1.53 16.97
N LEU A 207 16.90 -2.79 17.39
CA LEU A 207 16.82 -3.92 16.45
C LEU A 207 15.44 -3.96 15.79
N SER A 208 14.37 -3.79 16.58
CA SER A 208 13.00 -3.71 16.06
C SER A 208 12.85 -2.53 15.08
N ALA A 209 13.39 -1.36 15.43
CA ALA A 209 13.41 -0.19 14.55
C ALA A 209 14.11 -0.47 13.20
N TRP A 210 15.27 -1.12 13.25
CA TRP A 210 16.02 -1.50 12.06
C TRP A 210 15.27 -2.53 11.21
N LYS A 211 14.70 -3.58 11.81
CA LYS A 211 13.91 -4.59 11.09
C LYS A 211 12.68 -3.97 10.41
N ASP A 212 11.97 -3.07 11.10
CA ASP A 212 10.85 -2.35 10.53
C ASP A 212 11.25 -1.45 9.37
N LEU A 213 12.41 -0.80 9.46
CA LEU A 213 12.97 0.02 8.40
C LEU A 213 13.30 -0.81 7.15
N ILE A 214 13.92 -1.99 7.33
CA ILE A 214 14.20 -2.91 6.23
C ILE A 214 12.91 -3.44 5.61
N ALA A 215 11.93 -3.85 6.43
CA ALA A 215 10.64 -4.32 5.93
C ALA A 215 9.89 -3.25 5.13
N LEU A 216 9.93 -1.99 5.59
CA LEU A 216 9.34 -0.85 4.91
C LEU A 216 10.00 -0.60 3.55
N LEU A 217 11.33 -0.54 3.49
CA LEU A 217 12.10 -0.35 2.25
C LEU A 217 11.92 -1.53 1.29
N TYR A 218 11.90 -2.76 1.79
CA TYR A 218 11.67 -3.94 0.97
C TYR A 218 10.27 -3.94 0.35
N ARG A 219 9.24 -3.49 1.09
CA ARG A 219 7.87 -3.47 0.57
C ARG A 219 7.62 -2.28 -0.35
N PHE A 220 8.08 -1.09 0.02
CA PHE A 220 7.66 0.17 -0.61
C PHE A 220 8.79 0.95 -1.29
N GLY A 221 10.05 0.51 -1.16
CA GLY A 221 11.20 1.19 -1.74
C GLY A 221 11.12 1.27 -3.26
N VAL A 222 11.32 2.48 -3.78
CA VAL A 222 11.25 2.80 -5.21
C VAL A 222 12.61 2.52 -5.87
N PRO A 223 12.66 1.77 -6.98
CA PRO A 223 13.89 1.57 -7.74
C PRO A 223 14.45 2.90 -8.22
N VAL A 224 15.73 3.14 -7.97
CA VAL A 224 16.48 4.30 -8.45
C VAL A 224 17.89 3.87 -8.86
N THR A 225 18.41 4.47 -9.92
CA THR A 225 19.80 4.28 -10.36
C THR A 225 20.64 5.44 -9.83
N LEU A 226 21.63 5.15 -8.99
CA LEU A 226 22.60 6.12 -8.48
C LEU A 226 24.01 5.80 -9.00
N ALA A 227 24.96 6.71 -8.80
CA ALA A 227 26.37 6.47 -9.17
C ALA A 227 26.95 5.18 -8.55
N LYS A 228 26.40 4.74 -7.39
CA LYS A 228 26.77 3.51 -6.68
C LYS A 228 25.93 2.29 -7.09
N GLY A 229 25.25 2.35 -8.23
CA GLY A 229 24.40 1.30 -8.77
C GLY A 229 22.92 1.41 -8.38
N GLU A 230 22.19 0.35 -8.70
CA GLU A 230 20.75 0.19 -8.47
C GLU A 230 20.40 0.13 -6.98
N ARG A 231 19.39 0.90 -6.58
CA ARG A 231 18.93 1.02 -5.19
C ARG A 231 17.42 0.94 -5.11
N ARG A 232 16.92 0.57 -3.93
CA ARG A 232 15.52 0.80 -3.53
C ARG A 232 15.50 1.89 -2.47
N GLU A 233 14.89 3.03 -2.79
CA GLU A 233 14.96 4.25 -1.98
C GLU A 233 13.59 4.64 -1.40
N LEU A 234 13.62 5.18 -0.18
CA LEU A 234 12.58 6.03 0.39
C LEU A 234 13.22 7.34 0.89
N GLN A 235 12.42 8.39 1.03
CA GLN A 235 12.88 9.72 1.41
C GLN A 235 12.21 10.24 2.67
N ASN A 236 12.93 11.10 3.40
CA ASN A 236 12.49 11.76 4.63
C ASN A 236 11.90 10.79 5.67
N ILE A 237 12.54 9.64 5.85
CA ILE A 237 12.10 8.63 6.81
C ILE A 237 12.51 9.07 8.21
N LYS A 238 11.51 9.12 9.10
CA LYS A 238 11.68 9.38 10.53
C LYS A 238 11.63 8.07 11.29
N VAL A 239 12.69 7.74 12.02
CA VAL A 239 12.71 6.58 12.92
C VAL A 239 12.91 7.07 14.34
N VAL A 240 11.99 6.71 15.24
CA VAL A 240 12.06 6.99 16.67
C VAL A 240 12.30 5.67 17.40
N VAL A 241 13.29 5.67 18.28
CA VAL A 241 13.57 4.55 19.20
C VAL A 241 13.35 5.06 20.62
N GLU A 242 12.32 4.53 21.29
CA GLU A 242 11.88 4.98 22.62
C GLU A 242 12.86 4.58 23.73
N HIS A 243 13.47 3.40 23.62
CA HIS A 243 14.41 2.85 24.59
C HIS A 243 15.72 2.45 23.91
N PRO A 244 16.61 3.42 23.61
CA PRO A 244 17.90 3.11 22.98
C PRO A 244 18.78 2.30 23.93
N ALA A 245 18.96 1.01 23.64
CA ALA A 245 19.76 0.08 24.43
C ALA A 245 20.56 -0.87 23.52
N PRO A 246 21.72 -1.39 23.99
CA PRO A 246 22.49 -2.36 23.21
C PRO A 246 21.67 -3.61 22.88
N VAL A 247 21.71 -4.01 21.61
CA VAL A 247 21.18 -5.28 21.12
C VAL A 247 22.10 -6.42 21.57
N PRO A 248 21.55 -7.58 22.00
CA PRO A 248 22.34 -8.76 22.32
C PRO A 248 23.30 -9.18 21.19
N GLU A 249 24.54 -9.52 21.53
CA GLU A 249 25.60 -9.84 20.56
C GLU A 249 25.23 -10.98 19.60
N ALA A 250 24.57 -12.03 20.12
CA ALA A 250 24.11 -13.15 19.30
C ALA A 250 23.11 -12.72 18.21
N LEU A 251 22.26 -11.72 18.49
CA LEU A 251 21.34 -11.16 17.51
C LEU A 251 22.06 -10.25 16.51
N LEU A 252 23.02 -9.44 16.95
CA LEU A 252 23.87 -8.63 16.07
C LEU A 252 24.59 -9.52 15.04
N GLN A 253 25.25 -10.58 15.52
CA GLN A 253 25.98 -11.54 14.70
C GLN A 253 25.05 -12.26 13.71
N ARG A 254 23.85 -12.66 14.14
CA ARG A 254 22.84 -13.26 13.25
C ARG A 254 22.52 -12.38 12.05
N TYR A 255 22.50 -11.07 12.22
CA TYR A 255 22.21 -10.12 11.14
C TYR A 255 23.47 -9.57 10.44
N GLY A 256 24.65 -10.11 10.73
CA GLY A 256 25.91 -9.75 10.08
C GLY A 256 26.59 -8.50 10.65
N PHE A 257 26.21 -8.06 11.85
CA PHE A 257 26.93 -7.01 12.58
C PHE A 257 27.98 -7.60 13.49
N ASP A 258 29.13 -6.95 13.54
CA ASP A 258 30.27 -7.32 14.39
C ASP A 258 30.24 -6.47 15.68
N PRO A 259 29.96 -7.07 16.85
CA PRO A 259 29.89 -6.34 18.12
C PRO A 259 31.18 -5.59 18.47
N GLU A 260 32.35 -6.15 18.15
CA GLU A 260 33.62 -5.52 18.47
C GLU A 260 33.83 -4.26 17.63
N LYS A 261 33.47 -4.31 16.34
CA LYS A 261 33.50 -3.12 15.48
C LYS A 261 32.52 -2.05 15.93
N LEU A 262 31.33 -2.43 16.40
CA LEU A 262 30.38 -1.48 16.96
C LEU A 262 30.95 -0.79 18.20
N TYR A 263 31.57 -1.53 19.11
CA TYR A 263 32.21 -0.97 20.29
C TYR A 263 33.35 0.00 19.92
N ARG A 264 34.22 -0.37 18.97
CA ARG A 264 35.28 0.53 18.48
C ARG A 264 34.70 1.80 17.87
N TYR A 265 33.70 1.67 17.01
CA TYR A 265 33.02 2.80 16.38
C TYR A 265 32.40 3.77 17.40
N GLN A 266 31.90 3.28 18.54
CA GLN A 266 31.41 4.10 19.64
C GLN A 266 32.51 4.92 20.32
N GLN A 267 33.74 4.42 20.37
CA GLN A 267 34.89 5.19 20.86
C GLN A 267 35.33 6.21 19.80
N ASP A 268 35.42 5.78 18.54
CA ASP A 268 35.92 6.62 17.44
C ASP A 268 35.05 7.86 17.23
N ILE A 269 33.71 7.72 17.29
CA ILE A 269 32.80 8.86 17.12
C ILE A 269 32.90 9.90 18.25
N LEU A 270 33.45 9.53 19.41
CA LEU A 270 33.71 10.44 20.52
C LEU A 270 35.11 11.07 20.45
N SER A 271 35.98 10.61 19.55
CA SER A 271 37.32 11.16 19.34
C SER A 271 37.31 12.25 18.27
N GLY A 272 38.07 13.34 18.49
CA GLY A 272 38.31 14.35 17.46
C GLY A 272 39.39 13.98 16.44
N SER A 273 40.08 12.84 16.64
CA SER A 273 41.18 12.40 15.79
C SER A 273 40.69 11.95 14.41
N ILE A 274 41.56 12.11 13.41
CA ILE A 274 41.37 11.57 12.06
C ILE A 274 42.71 11.02 11.60
N GLU A 275 42.71 9.82 11.06
CA GLU A 275 43.93 9.21 10.54
C GLU A 275 44.31 9.86 9.19
N PRO A 276 45.61 9.90 8.83
CA PRO A 276 46.07 10.58 7.61
C PRO A 276 45.44 10.06 6.30
N ASP A 277 45.00 8.80 6.28
CA ASP A 277 44.37 8.14 5.14
C ASP A 277 42.83 8.22 5.15
N GLU A 278 42.22 8.78 6.19
CA GLU A 278 40.78 8.99 6.27
C GLU A 278 40.36 10.32 5.61
N THR A 279 39.43 10.24 4.64
CA THR A 279 38.88 11.45 4.00
C THR A 279 38.00 12.28 4.93
N TYR A 280 37.29 11.63 5.84
CA TYR A 280 36.52 12.21 6.94
C TYR A 280 36.10 11.11 7.93
N ASN A 281 35.85 11.49 9.18
CA ASN A 281 35.08 10.69 10.13
C ASN A 281 34.15 11.60 10.97
N TYR A 282 33.14 11.03 11.64
CA TYR A 282 32.15 11.86 12.36
C TYR A 282 32.68 12.47 13.65
N GLY A 283 33.56 11.79 14.36
CA GLY A 283 34.14 12.30 15.60
C GLY A 283 34.94 13.58 15.36
N ASN A 284 35.80 13.58 14.33
CA ASN A 284 36.52 14.75 13.87
C ASN A 284 35.57 15.89 13.45
N ARG A 285 34.49 15.60 12.70
CA ARG A 285 33.49 16.61 12.33
C ARG A 285 32.77 17.23 13.52
N LEU A 286 32.53 16.43 14.56
CA LEU A 286 31.89 16.89 15.79
C LEU A 286 32.82 17.70 16.68
N ARG A 287 34.10 17.33 16.78
CA ARG A 287 35.00 17.85 17.81
C ARG A 287 36.13 18.76 17.35
N ALA A 288 36.59 18.66 16.10
CA ALA A 288 37.84 19.32 15.68
C ALA A 288 37.76 20.07 14.34
N HIS A 289 37.05 19.53 13.33
CA HIS A 289 37.06 20.03 11.94
C HIS A 289 36.78 21.53 11.80
N PHE A 290 35.86 22.06 12.61
CA PHE A 290 35.43 23.47 12.54
C PHE A 290 36.24 24.40 13.44
N GLY A 291 37.30 23.91 14.10
CA GLY A 291 38.02 24.64 15.15
C GLY A 291 37.19 24.86 16.42
N VAL A 292 36.06 24.15 16.54
CA VAL A 292 35.19 24.15 17.72
C VAL A 292 34.82 22.72 18.07
N ASP A 293 34.91 22.40 19.36
CA ASP A 293 34.38 21.16 19.89
C ASP A 293 32.87 21.31 20.12
N SER A 294 32.08 20.81 19.17
CA SER A 294 30.62 20.98 19.23
C SER A 294 29.99 20.19 20.38
N LEU A 295 30.60 19.06 20.79
CA LEU A 295 30.08 18.28 21.91
C LEU A 295 30.33 19.00 23.24
N GLU A 296 31.53 19.52 23.47
CA GLU A 296 31.81 20.34 24.66
C GLU A 296 30.97 21.61 24.69
N ALA A 297 30.86 22.31 23.56
CA ALA A 297 30.01 23.50 23.48
C ALA A 297 28.54 23.17 23.80
N VAL A 298 28.00 22.05 23.32
CA VAL A 298 26.66 21.58 23.66
C VAL A 298 26.53 21.28 25.16
N ILE A 299 27.51 20.57 25.74
CA ILE A 299 27.54 20.23 27.18
C ILE A 299 27.52 21.51 28.03
N ASP A 300 28.36 22.48 27.72
CA ASP A 300 28.43 23.75 28.45
C ASP A 300 27.13 24.55 28.39
N ARG A 301 26.44 24.51 27.24
CA ARG A 301 25.13 25.14 27.09
C ARG A 301 24.09 24.47 27.98
N LEU A 302 24.00 23.14 27.92
CA LEU A 302 23.04 22.36 28.68
C LEU A 302 23.29 22.41 30.19
N ARG A 303 24.54 22.55 30.65
CA ARG A 303 24.87 22.80 32.06
C ARG A 303 24.37 24.16 32.54
N LYS A 304 24.43 25.18 31.70
CA LYS A 304 23.94 26.53 32.01
C LYS A 304 22.42 26.61 31.97
N ASP A 305 21.82 25.98 30.97
CA ASP A 305 20.37 25.91 30.77
C ASP A 305 19.99 24.55 30.16
N PRO A 306 19.45 23.61 30.96
CA PRO A 306 18.99 22.32 30.45
C PRO A 306 17.90 22.42 29.38
N GLN A 307 17.19 23.56 29.28
CA GLN A 307 16.15 23.82 28.29
C GLN A 307 16.68 24.56 27.04
N ASP A 308 18.00 24.74 26.90
CA ASP A 308 18.60 25.47 25.78
C ASP A 308 18.23 24.81 24.44
N ARG A 309 17.61 25.59 23.56
CA ARG A 309 17.19 25.16 22.22
C ARG A 309 18.29 25.31 21.16
N LYS A 310 19.50 25.70 21.55
CA LYS A 310 20.68 25.92 20.70
C LYS A 310 21.74 24.84 20.90
N ALA A 311 21.45 23.77 21.63
CA ALA A 311 22.28 22.58 21.75
C ALA A 311 22.28 21.76 20.44
N TYR A 312 22.77 22.36 19.35
CA TYR A 312 22.69 21.88 17.98
C TYR A 312 24.08 21.84 17.33
N ALA A 313 24.54 20.66 16.93
CA ALA A 313 25.80 20.43 16.26
C ALA A 313 25.59 20.21 14.75
N VAL A 314 26.45 20.82 13.93
CA VAL A 314 26.47 20.69 12.47
C VAL A 314 27.75 19.98 12.06
N LEU A 315 27.64 19.02 11.14
CA LEU A 315 28.77 18.26 10.62
C LEU A 315 29.10 18.61 9.16
N TRP A 316 28.16 19.23 8.44
CA TRP A 316 28.33 19.63 7.05
C TRP A 316 29.08 20.96 6.93
N ASP A 317 30.22 20.95 6.25
CA ASP A 317 31.01 22.15 5.93
C ASP A 317 30.75 22.57 4.49
N PRO A 318 29.95 23.61 4.23
CA PRO A 318 29.65 24.02 2.85
C PRO A 318 30.89 24.46 2.06
N ARG A 319 31.98 24.88 2.72
CA ARG A 319 33.22 25.31 2.05
C ARG A 319 33.98 24.13 1.42
N ARG A 320 33.80 22.94 1.98
CA ARG A 320 34.45 21.69 1.52
C ARG A 320 33.45 20.77 0.85
N ASP A 321 32.35 20.47 1.52
CA ASP A 321 31.47 19.36 1.19
C ASP A 321 30.56 19.62 -0.01
N LEU A 322 30.46 20.87 -0.49
CA LEU A 322 29.79 21.20 -1.76
C LEU A 322 30.72 21.15 -2.98
N VAL A 323 32.04 21.16 -2.78
CA VAL A 323 33.02 21.34 -3.86
C VAL A 323 34.01 20.19 -4.00
N ALA A 324 34.24 19.43 -2.93
CA ALA A 324 35.11 18.25 -2.98
C ALA A 324 34.50 17.12 -3.82
N ASP A 325 35.34 16.28 -4.42
CA ASP A 325 34.88 15.14 -5.21
C ASP A 325 34.44 13.94 -4.34
N SER A 326 34.89 13.87 -3.09
CA SER A 326 34.62 12.75 -2.19
C SER A 326 34.72 13.11 -0.71
N GLY A 327 34.39 12.13 0.14
CA GLY A 327 34.54 12.26 1.59
C GLY A 327 33.50 13.17 2.25
N HIS A 328 32.25 13.10 1.82
CA HIS A 328 31.15 13.91 2.33
C HIS A 328 30.40 13.21 3.47
N PRO A 329 30.19 13.84 4.63
CA PRO A 329 29.54 13.19 5.75
C PRO A 329 28.08 12.87 5.46
N CYS A 330 27.63 11.66 5.81
CA CYS A 330 26.23 11.29 5.67
C CYS A 330 25.39 11.88 6.80
N LEU A 331 25.87 11.81 8.05
CA LEU A 331 25.34 12.54 9.21
C LEU A 331 25.66 14.03 9.05
N VAL A 332 24.65 14.90 9.12
CA VAL A 332 24.81 16.35 8.89
C VAL A 332 24.46 17.21 10.09
N SER A 333 23.63 16.71 11.01
CA SER A 333 23.36 17.41 12.27
C SER A 333 22.94 16.48 13.40
N ALA A 334 23.14 16.96 14.63
CA ALA A 334 22.71 16.36 15.88
C ALA A 334 22.16 17.45 16.82
N PHE A 335 20.93 17.27 17.30
CA PHE A 335 20.24 18.20 18.18
C PHE A 335 19.89 17.53 19.51
N PHE A 336 20.25 18.16 20.62
CA PHE A 336 20.01 17.68 21.97
C PHE A 336 18.98 18.54 22.67
N ARG A 337 18.10 17.91 23.46
CA ARG A 337 17.07 18.63 24.21
C ARG A 337 16.62 17.85 25.44
N LEU A 338 16.52 18.51 26.59
CA LEU A 338 15.75 17.98 27.71
C LEU A 338 14.26 18.00 27.37
N PHE A 339 13.64 16.83 27.31
CA PHE A 339 12.22 16.68 27.04
C PHE A 339 11.65 15.53 27.88
N GLN A 340 10.52 15.76 28.53
CA GLN A 340 9.88 14.79 29.43
C GLN A 340 10.85 14.16 30.47
N GLY A 341 11.74 14.98 31.02
CA GLY A 341 12.67 14.58 32.08
C GLY A 341 13.94 13.85 31.59
N ALA A 342 14.11 13.62 30.29
CA ALA A 342 15.29 12.97 29.72
C ALA A 342 15.94 13.77 28.59
N LEU A 343 17.25 13.57 28.39
CA LEU A 343 17.98 14.15 27.26
C LEU A 343 17.69 13.34 26.00
N THR A 344 17.03 13.96 25.03
CA THR A 344 16.75 13.38 23.71
C THR A 344 17.81 13.78 22.69
N LEU A 345 18.01 12.95 21.67
CA LEU A 345 18.89 13.23 20.52
C LEU A 345 18.11 13.07 19.22
N THR A 346 18.08 14.11 18.39
CA THR A 346 17.61 14.05 17.00
C THR A 346 18.78 14.21 16.04
N ALA A 347 19.00 13.23 15.17
CA ALA A 347 20.07 13.25 14.16
C ALA A 347 19.51 13.23 12.74
N SER A 348 20.17 13.95 11.82
CA SER A 348 19.76 14.01 10.41
C SER A 348 20.87 13.48 9.50
N PHE A 349 20.49 12.56 8.60
CA PHE A 349 21.34 11.99 7.57
C PHE A 349 20.86 12.41 6.18
N ARG A 350 21.75 12.95 5.34
CA ARG A 350 21.42 13.30 3.94
C ARG A 350 21.23 12.06 3.06
N THR A 351 22.02 11.02 3.31
CA THR A 351 21.96 9.73 2.63
C THR A 351 22.27 8.64 3.64
N HIS A 352 21.61 7.48 3.56
CA HIS A 352 21.76 6.42 4.54
C HIS A 352 21.64 5.04 3.89
N ASN A 353 22.61 4.16 4.14
CA ASN A 353 22.47 2.74 3.83
C ASN A 353 21.72 2.06 4.99
N ALA A 354 20.55 1.50 4.70
CA ALA A 354 19.69 0.89 5.71
C ALA A 354 20.25 -0.42 6.27
N LEU A 355 20.77 -1.30 5.40
CA LEU A 355 21.19 -2.66 5.79
C LEU A 355 22.47 -2.66 6.62
N ASP A 356 23.49 -1.92 6.20
CA ASP A 356 24.83 -2.08 6.76
C ASP A 356 25.23 -0.92 7.68
N ALA A 357 24.70 0.28 7.45
CA ALA A 357 25.16 1.49 8.15
C ALA A 357 24.19 1.99 9.22
N TRP A 358 22.87 1.80 9.06
CA TRP A 358 21.89 2.42 9.95
C TRP A 358 22.06 2.04 11.42
N LEU A 359 22.18 0.73 11.70
CA LEU A 359 22.34 0.27 13.08
C LEU A 359 23.73 0.65 13.64
N VAL A 360 24.79 0.63 12.82
CA VAL A 360 26.13 1.08 13.21
C VAL A 360 26.12 2.56 13.61
N ASN A 361 25.54 3.41 12.76
CA ASN A 361 25.40 4.84 13.02
C ASN A 361 24.54 5.10 14.26
N PHE A 362 23.49 4.30 14.48
CA PHE A 362 22.66 4.38 15.69
C PHE A 362 23.50 4.11 16.95
N TYR A 363 24.34 3.08 16.97
CA TYR A 363 25.26 2.80 18.08
C TYR A 363 26.22 3.95 18.36
N GLY A 364 26.78 4.56 17.32
CA GLY A 364 27.62 5.75 17.47
C GLY A 364 26.86 6.92 18.11
N LEU A 365 25.64 7.18 17.65
CA LEU A 365 24.79 8.22 18.23
C LEU A 365 24.35 7.91 19.67
N MET A 366 24.15 6.64 20.04
CA MET A 366 23.93 6.25 21.43
C MET A 366 25.11 6.61 22.31
N ALA A 367 26.35 6.38 21.85
CA ALA A 367 27.55 6.76 22.59
C ALA A 367 27.64 8.28 22.76
N VAL A 368 27.34 9.05 21.71
CA VAL A 368 27.26 10.52 21.77
C VAL A 368 26.19 10.98 22.76
N LEU A 369 24.98 10.42 22.72
CA LEU A 369 23.91 10.75 23.66
C LEU A 369 24.35 10.46 25.11
N HIS A 370 24.89 9.27 25.37
CA HIS A 370 25.34 8.89 26.71
C HIS A 370 26.48 9.77 27.22
N HIS A 371 27.41 10.15 26.35
CA HIS A 371 28.51 11.06 26.70
C HIS A 371 27.97 12.41 27.16
N VAL A 372 27.09 13.05 26.38
CA VAL A 372 26.48 14.34 26.73
C VAL A 372 25.59 14.20 27.97
N ALA A 373 24.71 13.20 28.02
CA ALA A 373 23.79 12.96 29.13
C ALA A 373 24.53 12.81 30.48
N ARG A 374 25.62 12.02 30.49
CA ARG A 374 26.47 11.86 31.67
C ARG A 374 27.13 13.17 32.09
N ALA A 375 27.66 13.94 31.13
CA ALA A 375 28.34 15.19 31.42
C ALA A 375 27.43 16.27 32.01
N VAL A 376 26.12 16.20 31.73
CA VAL A 376 25.10 17.15 32.22
C VAL A 376 24.20 16.56 33.32
N SER A 377 24.47 15.33 33.76
CA SER A 377 23.68 14.61 34.80
C SER A 377 22.18 14.49 34.48
N LEU A 378 21.84 14.25 33.22
CA LEU A 378 20.47 13.97 32.78
C LEU A 378 20.35 12.51 32.34
N PRO A 379 19.19 11.85 32.53
CA PRO A 379 18.99 10.50 32.01
C PRO A 379 18.92 10.54 30.48
N PRO A 380 19.52 9.58 29.76
CA PRO A 380 19.36 9.46 28.33
C PRO A 380 17.91 9.06 27.99
N GLY A 381 17.34 9.71 26.98
CA GLY A 381 15.96 9.49 26.52
C GLY A 381 15.88 8.97 25.09
N PRO A 382 14.69 9.01 24.47
CA PRO A 382 14.47 8.57 23.11
C PRO A 382 15.38 9.23 22.07
N MET A 383 15.70 8.48 21.02
CA MET A 383 16.49 8.93 19.89
C MET A 383 15.63 8.99 18.63
N THR A 384 15.77 10.08 17.86
CA THR A 384 15.12 10.23 16.55
C THR A 384 16.17 10.34 15.46
N ILE A 385 16.05 9.54 14.39
CA ILE A 385 16.87 9.63 13.20
C ILE A 385 15.99 10.02 12.01
N PHE A 386 16.33 11.13 11.37
CA PHE A 386 15.81 11.50 10.06
C PHE A 386 16.80 11.08 8.98
N SER A 387 16.33 10.33 7.99
CA SER A 387 17.11 9.99 6.80
C SER A 387 16.45 10.60 5.56
N HIS A 388 17.09 11.61 4.96
CA HIS A 388 16.54 12.33 3.80
C HIS A 388 16.45 11.45 2.55
N SER A 389 17.47 10.62 2.31
CA SER A 389 17.48 9.55 1.32
C SER A 389 18.00 8.29 2.00
N ILE A 390 17.18 7.25 2.10
CA ILE A 390 17.58 5.97 2.69
C ILE A 390 17.29 4.83 1.72
N SER A 391 18.26 3.93 1.58
CA SER A 391 18.18 2.90 0.55
C SER A 391 18.77 1.56 0.94
N ILE A 392 18.35 0.54 0.18
CA ILE A 392 18.89 -0.81 0.13
C ILE A 392 19.57 -1.01 -1.23
N ASP A 393 20.73 -1.68 -1.26
CA ASP A 393 21.35 -2.14 -2.50
C ASP A 393 20.46 -3.19 -3.17
N ALA A 394 20.11 -3.00 -4.45
CA ALA A 394 19.22 -3.94 -5.14
C ALA A 394 19.80 -5.37 -5.17
N ARG A 395 21.14 -5.52 -5.12
CA ARG A 395 21.83 -6.83 -5.07
C ARG A 395 21.68 -7.55 -3.74
N GLN A 396 21.27 -6.86 -2.68
CA GLN A 396 21.03 -7.44 -1.34
C GLN A 396 19.53 -7.60 -1.03
N SER A 397 18.69 -7.65 -2.07
CA SER A 397 17.24 -7.77 -1.92
C SER A 397 16.80 -9.08 -1.25
N ASP A 398 17.59 -10.14 -1.39
CA ASP A 398 17.41 -11.44 -0.73
C ASP A 398 17.57 -11.33 0.79
N ARG A 399 18.65 -10.69 1.26
CA ARG A 399 18.88 -10.41 2.69
C ARG A 399 17.78 -9.53 3.26
N ALA A 400 17.38 -8.49 2.52
CA ALA A 400 16.27 -7.62 2.91
C ALA A 400 14.94 -8.39 3.00
N ALA A 401 14.67 -9.30 2.07
CA ALA A 401 13.48 -10.16 2.08
C ALA A 401 13.45 -11.09 3.30
N LEU A 402 14.59 -11.70 3.64
CA LEU A 402 14.72 -12.56 4.82
C LEU A 402 14.42 -11.78 6.11
N ILE A 403 14.99 -10.59 6.28
CA ILE A 403 14.73 -9.76 7.46
C ILE A 403 13.26 -9.33 7.50
N ALA A 404 12.70 -8.94 6.34
CA ALA A 404 11.31 -8.52 6.23
C ALA A 404 10.31 -9.65 6.54
N SER A 405 10.64 -10.91 6.20
CA SER A 405 9.77 -12.06 6.46
C SER A 405 9.69 -12.45 7.94
N GLU A 406 10.67 -12.04 8.74
CA GLU A 406 10.65 -12.22 10.19
C GLU A 406 9.76 -11.20 10.92
N LYS A 407 9.17 -10.22 10.21
CA LYS A 407 8.24 -9.27 10.80
C LYS A 407 6.97 -10.02 11.23
N SER A 408 6.78 -10.13 12.54
CA SER A 408 5.61 -10.76 13.15
C SER A 408 4.70 -9.72 13.79
N PHE A 409 3.45 -10.12 14.03
CA PHE A 409 2.51 -9.29 14.78
C PHE A 409 3.04 -9.05 16.19
N THR A 410 3.16 -7.78 16.57
CA THR A 410 3.51 -7.36 17.92
C THR A 410 2.40 -6.47 18.45
N TYR A 411 1.89 -6.79 19.63
CA TYR A 411 0.93 -5.92 20.31
C TYR A 411 1.66 -4.71 20.89
N ARG A 412 1.13 -3.53 20.61
CA ARG A 412 1.63 -2.27 21.16
C ARG A 412 0.45 -1.45 21.65
N GLU A 413 0.58 -0.89 22.84
CA GLU A 413 -0.39 0.09 23.34
C GLU A 413 -0.28 1.37 22.52
N ASP A 414 -1.42 1.94 22.14
CA ASP A 414 -1.44 3.21 21.43
C ASP A 414 -1.09 4.33 22.42
N PRO A 415 -0.06 5.15 22.17
CA PRO A 415 0.30 6.26 23.07
C PRO A 415 -0.82 7.29 23.22
N MET A 416 -1.80 7.32 22.32
CA MET A 416 -2.99 8.16 22.44
C MET A 416 -4.01 7.64 23.46
N GLY A 417 -3.79 6.46 24.06
CA GLY A 417 -4.67 5.85 25.05
C GLY A 417 -5.50 4.69 24.50
N TYR A 418 -6.53 4.29 25.24
CA TYR A 418 -7.40 3.15 24.92
C TYR A 418 -8.87 3.54 24.90
N PHE A 419 -9.72 2.65 24.40
CA PHE A 419 -11.16 2.90 24.25
C PHE A 419 -12.01 1.85 24.96
N ARG A 420 -13.02 2.32 25.69
CA ARG A 420 -14.10 1.47 26.23
C ARG A 420 -15.37 1.72 25.44
N ILE A 421 -15.99 0.64 25.00
CA ILE A 421 -17.22 0.68 24.20
C ILE A 421 -18.33 0.04 25.02
N SER A 422 -19.49 0.69 25.04
CA SER A 422 -20.71 0.17 25.65
C SER A 422 -21.93 0.59 24.83
N LEU A 423 -23.08 0.03 25.18
CA LEU A 423 -24.37 0.49 24.66
C LEU A 423 -25.09 1.26 25.75
N ASP A 424 -25.62 2.42 25.39
CA ASP A 424 -26.41 3.31 26.24
C ASP A 424 -27.75 3.59 25.55
N GLY A 425 -28.77 2.82 25.91
CA GLY A 425 -30.08 2.86 25.26
C GLY A 425 -30.00 2.52 23.78
N ASP A 426 -30.42 3.46 22.94
CA ASP A 426 -30.39 3.40 21.47
C ASP A 426 -29.08 3.96 20.86
N HIS A 427 -28.02 4.10 21.66
CA HIS A 427 -26.74 4.66 21.23
C HIS A 427 -25.55 3.74 21.57
N ILE A 428 -24.51 3.84 20.74
CA ILE A 428 -23.17 3.34 21.07
C ILE A 428 -22.45 4.45 21.82
N LEU A 429 -21.82 4.09 22.94
CA LEU A 429 -21.00 4.96 23.77
C LEU A 429 -19.55 4.52 23.69
N VAL A 430 -18.65 5.44 23.36
CA VAL A 430 -17.21 5.19 23.31
C VAL A 430 -16.49 6.18 24.22
N GLU A 431 -15.84 5.67 25.25
CA GLU A 431 -14.95 6.44 26.11
C GLU A 431 -13.52 6.34 25.60
N HIS A 432 -12.92 7.47 25.24
CA HIS A 432 -11.48 7.59 25.02
C HIS A 432 -10.80 7.84 26.36
N ARG A 433 -9.86 6.98 26.75
CA ARG A 433 -9.27 6.94 28.09
C ARG A 433 -7.75 6.93 28.05
N TYR A 434 -7.15 7.52 29.06
CA TYR A 434 -5.71 7.46 29.32
C TYR A 434 -5.47 7.26 30.82
N GLY A 435 -4.81 6.15 31.18
CA GLY A 435 -4.81 5.66 32.55
C GLY A 435 -6.25 5.45 33.06
N ASP A 436 -6.56 6.04 34.20
CA ASP A 436 -7.89 5.93 34.82
C ASP A 436 -8.88 7.02 34.36
N VAL A 437 -8.42 7.99 33.57
CA VAL A 437 -9.22 9.17 33.19
C VAL A 437 -9.90 8.98 31.85
N THR A 438 -11.19 9.31 31.76
CA THR A 438 -11.90 9.48 30.49
C THR A 438 -11.60 10.87 29.93
N LEU A 439 -10.88 10.91 28.81
CA LEU A 439 -10.51 12.14 28.10
C LEU A 439 -11.68 12.73 27.33
N LYS A 440 -12.47 11.85 26.69
CA LYS A 440 -13.61 12.23 25.88
C LYS A 440 -14.59 11.08 25.72
N THR A 441 -15.85 11.42 25.53
CA THR A 441 -16.91 10.46 25.23
C THR A 441 -17.54 10.79 23.88
N TYR A 442 -17.68 9.76 23.04
CA TYR A 442 -18.38 9.81 21.76
C TYR A 442 -19.68 9.03 21.88
N ARG A 443 -20.78 9.55 21.35
CA ARG A 443 -22.11 8.94 21.47
C ARG A 443 -22.90 9.09 20.18
N HIS A 444 -23.26 7.98 19.55
CA HIS A 444 -24.10 7.98 18.35
C HIS A 444 -24.73 6.59 18.11
N ALA A 445 -25.89 6.53 17.46
CA ALA A 445 -26.53 5.25 17.09
C ALA A 445 -25.80 4.47 15.97
N LYS A 446 -24.99 5.19 15.17
CA LYS A 446 -24.23 4.64 14.03
C LYS A 446 -22.72 4.65 14.28
N ALA A 447 -22.04 3.51 14.10
CA ALA A 447 -20.60 3.35 14.26
C ALA A 447 -19.81 4.30 13.34
N SER A 448 -20.25 4.43 12.08
CA SER A 448 -19.60 5.28 11.07
C SER A 448 -19.49 6.76 11.49
N ARG A 449 -20.44 7.27 12.28
CA ARG A 449 -20.38 8.66 12.77
C ARG A 449 -19.32 8.81 13.86
N ILE A 450 -19.24 7.85 14.77
CA ILE A 450 -18.19 7.79 15.80
C ILE A 450 -16.81 7.65 15.13
N GLN A 451 -16.68 6.78 14.13
CA GLN A 451 -15.45 6.63 13.36
C GLN A 451 -14.97 7.97 12.77
N HIS A 452 -15.87 8.75 12.18
CA HIS A 452 -15.51 10.06 11.62
C HIS A 452 -15.07 11.06 12.68
N GLU A 453 -15.69 11.05 13.86
CA GLU A 453 -15.29 11.91 14.98
C GLU A 453 -13.93 11.51 15.54
N LEU A 454 -13.68 10.21 15.72
CA LEU A 454 -12.36 9.69 16.13
C LEU A 454 -11.26 10.10 15.15
N ALA A 455 -11.53 9.98 13.84
CA ALA A 455 -10.60 10.38 12.80
C ALA A 455 -10.36 11.89 12.78
N ARG A 456 -11.42 12.70 12.89
CA ARG A 456 -11.32 14.18 12.97
C ARG A 456 -10.45 14.62 14.15
N ASP A 457 -10.61 13.94 15.28
CA ASP A 457 -9.94 14.30 16.52
C ASP A 457 -8.51 13.74 16.61
N ASN A 458 -8.05 12.96 15.62
CA ASN A 458 -6.78 12.21 15.67
C ASN A 458 -6.65 11.37 16.95
N ALA A 459 -7.73 10.71 17.36
CA ALA A 459 -7.80 10.01 18.64
C ALA A 459 -6.92 8.75 18.73
N LEU A 460 -6.37 8.30 17.59
CA LEU A 460 -5.61 7.06 17.44
C LEU A 460 -4.32 7.38 16.70
N SER A 461 -3.24 6.69 17.03
CA SER A 461 -1.98 6.74 16.28
C SER A 461 -1.55 5.39 15.72
N ASP A 462 -2.12 4.28 16.22
CA ASP A 462 -1.80 2.94 15.77
C ASP A 462 -2.87 2.35 14.83
N ILE A 463 -2.42 1.79 13.69
CA ILE A 463 -3.31 1.22 12.68
C ILE A 463 -4.00 -0.07 13.17
N ASN A 464 -3.33 -0.90 13.95
CA ASN A 464 -3.91 -2.13 14.46
C ASN A 464 -4.99 -1.82 15.51
N HIS A 465 -4.75 -0.82 16.36
CA HIS A 465 -5.76 -0.32 17.28
C HIS A 465 -6.97 0.26 16.55
N ALA A 466 -6.77 1.03 15.47
CA ALA A 466 -7.86 1.53 14.63
C ALA A 466 -8.69 0.39 13.99
N LEU A 467 -8.03 -0.68 13.51
CA LEU A 467 -8.70 -1.87 12.96
C LEU A 467 -9.49 -2.62 14.04
N TYR A 468 -8.92 -2.79 15.23
CA TYR A 468 -9.64 -3.38 16.38
C TYR A 468 -10.87 -2.54 16.73
N LEU A 469 -10.72 -1.23 16.88
CA LEU A 469 -11.79 -0.32 17.24
C LEU A 469 -12.92 -0.35 16.19
N GLY A 470 -12.59 -0.31 14.89
CA GLY A 470 -13.57 -0.44 13.82
C GLY A 470 -14.39 -1.72 13.91
N ARG A 471 -13.76 -2.87 14.19
CA ARG A 471 -14.47 -4.15 14.40
C ARG A 471 -15.39 -4.12 15.61
N GLN A 472 -14.93 -3.55 16.73
CA GLN A 472 -15.74 -3.47 17.95
C GLN A 472 -16.93 -2.51 17.78
N LEU A 473 -16.76 -1.40 17.05
CA LEU A 473 -17.84 -0.47 16.73
C LEU A 473 -18.92 -1.10 15.85
N GLU A 474 -18.51 -1.81 14.78
CA GLU A 474 -19.47 -2.52 13.91
C GLU A 474 -20.24 -3.60 14.69
N ARG A 475 -19.55 -4.31 15.60
CA ARG A 475 -20.20 -5.28 16.48
C ARG A 475 -21.18 -4.60 17.44
N ALA A 476 -20.83 -3.45 18.01
CA ALA A 476 -21.72 -2.69 18.88
C ALA A 476 -22.97 -2.23 18.12
N GLU A 477 -22.83 -1.69 16.90
CA GLU A 477 -23.96 -1.30 16.05
C GLU A 477 -24.86 -2.49 15.70
N ARG A 478 -24.27 -3.65 15.38
CA ARG A 478 -25.05 -4.88 15.17
C ARG A 478 -25.84 -5.30 16.41
N CYS A 479 -25.20 -5.33 17.58
CA CYS A 479 -25.88 -5.70 18.83
C CYS A 479 -27.03 -4.75 19.15
N LEU A 480 -26.81 -3.44 18.93
CA LEU A 480 -27.83 -2.41 19.10
C LEU A 480 -29.04 -2.62 18.20
N ARG A 481 -28.81 -2.90 16.91
CA ARG A 481 -29.88 -3.18 15.93
C ARG A 481 -30.66 -4.45 16.25
N ASP A 482 -29.95 -5.49 16.69
CA ASP A 482 -30.53 -6.82 16.89
C ASP A 482 -31.08 -7.01 18.33
N GLY A 483 -30.95 -5.99 19.20
CA GLY A 483 -31.40 -6.05 20.59
C GLY A 483 -30.59 -7.01 21.47
N LEU A 484 -29.34 -7.29 21.10
CA LEU A 484 -28.46 -8.24 21.78
C LEU A 484 -27.51 -7.54 22.76
N PRO A 485 -27.07 -8.22 23.84
CA PRO A 485 -26.07 -7.65 24.74
C PRO A 485 -24.71 -7.52 24.04
N PHE A 486 -24.12 -6.34 24.12
CA PHE A 486 -22.74 -6.11 23.68
C PHE A 486 -21.74 -6.37 24.81
N ARG A 487 -20.67 -7.10 24.50
CA ARG A 487 -19.47 -7.21 25.33
C ARG A 487 -18.27 -6.96 24.42
N GLN A 488 -17.47 -5.96 24.78
CA GLN A 488 -16.21 -5.68 24.13
C GLN A 488 -15.24 -6.85 24.36
N GLU A 489 -14.46 -7.20 23.33
CA GLU A 489 -13.43 -8.25 23.38
C GLU A 489 -12.10 -7.78 23.94
#